data_AF-A0A0D2KFL9-F1
#
_entry.id   AF-A0A0D2KFL9-F1
#
_cell.length_a   1.000
_cell.length_b   1.000
_cell.length_c   1.000
_cell.angle_alpha   90.00
_cell.angle_beta   90.00
_cell.angle_gamma   90.00
#
_symmetry.space_group_name_H-M   'P 1'
#
loop_
_entity.id
_entity.type
_entity.pdbx_description
1 polymer ?
#
loop_
_entity_poly.entity_id
_entity_poly.type
_entity_poly.pdbx_seq_one_letter_code
_entity_poly.pdbx_strand_id
1 'polypeptide(L)'
;MNGFASLEKDGHAGELGGNGIKLGEVKFQVVPGDETVIRGKSKGGGLCVKRTNTALVIGVYDEPVAPGDCNVVVENLGDYLKSMEY
;
A
#
# COMPACT_ATOMS: atom_id res chain seq x y z
N MET A 1 12.70 -12.35 13.29
CA MET A 1 12.18 -11.70 12.06
C MET A 1 10.87 -11.03 12.44
N ASN A 2 10.94 -9.82 13.04
CA ASN A 2 9.81 -9.22 13.76
C ASN A 2 9.26 -7.94 13.09
N GLY A 3 9.58 -7.69 11.82
CA GLY A 3 9.19 -6.46 11.12
C GLY A 3 7.70 -6.34 10.78
N PHE A 4 6.92 -7.43 10.91
CA PHE A 4 5.50 -7.44 10.57
C PHE A 4 4.55 -7.29 11.78
N ALA A 5 5.05 -7.45 13.00
CA ALA A 5 4.25 -7.24 14.22
C ALA A 5 4.11 -5.75 14.60
N SER A 6 4.90 -4.86 13.98
CA SER A 6 4.81 -3.40 14.20
C SER A 6 3.64 -2.72 13.48
N LEU A 7 2.82 -3.47 12.73
CA LEU A 7 1.68 -2.95 11.97
C LEU A 7 0.40 -2.74 12.79
N GLU A 8 0.37 -3.10 14.08
CA GLU A 8 -0.88 -3.23 14.85
C GLU A 8 -1.03 -2.26 16.01
N LYS A 9 -0.21 -1.20 16.12
CA LYS A 9 -0.42 -0.27 17.25
C LYS A 9 -0.44 1.22 17.03
N ASP A 10 0.06 1.74 15.92
CA ASP A 10 -0.17 3.13 15.53
C ASP A 10 -0.02 3.19 14.01
N GLY A 11 -0.70 4.10 13.32
CA GLY A 11 -0.51 4.31 11.89
C GLY A 11 0.94 4.72 11.57
N HIS A 12 1.85 3.76 11.41
CA HIS A 12 3.29 3.96 11.22
C HIS A 12 3.67 4.48 9.82
N ALA A 13 2.92 5.46 9.30
CA ALA A 13 3.49 6.39 8.32
C ALA A 13 4.77 7.07 8.88
N GLY A 14 4.93 7.10 10.21
CA GLY A 14 6.12 7.62 10.90
C GLY A 14 7.41 6.82 10.71
N GLU A 15 7.37 5.48 10.63
CA GLU A 15 8.59 4.66 10.46
C GLU A 15 9.02 4.54 8.99
N LEU A 16 8.04 4.53 8.07
CA LEU A 16 8.30 4.52 6.63
C LEU A 16 8.57 5.91 6.06
N GLY A 17 8.30 6.99 6.81
CA GLY A 17 8.55 8.36 6.38
C GLY A 17 10.01 8.65 6.03
N GLY A 18 10.96 8.04 6.76
CA GLY A 18 12.40 8.16 6.49
C GLY A 18 12.91 7.20 5.40
N ASN A 19 12.35 5.99 5.33
CA ASN A 19 12.89 4.90 4.51
C ASN A 19 12.18 4.67 3.17
N GLY A 20 10.92 5.12 3.03
CA GLY A 20 10.07 4.88 1.86
C GLY A 20 9.64 3.41 1.72
N ILE A 21 8.81 3.13 0.71
CA ILE A 21 8.46 1.75 0.31
C ILE A 21 9.40 1.36 -0.84
N LYS A 22 10.13 0.26 -0.69
CA LYS A 22 10.93 -0.30 -1.79
C LYS A 22 10.20 -1.49 -2.38
N LEU A 23 9.93 -1.42 -3.69
CA LEU A 23 9.38 -2.54 -4.44
C LEU A 23 10.26 -2.77 -5.66
N GLY A 24 10.98 -3.90 -5.65
CA GLY A 24 12.09 -4.14 -6.59
C GLY A 24 13.18 -3.08 -6.44
N GLU A 25 13.56 -2.46 -7.56
CA GLU A 25 14.58 -1.39 -7.62
C GLU A 25 13.99 0.02 -7.44
N VAL A 26 12.66 0.14 -7.32
CA VAL A 26 11.98 1.44 -7.23
C VAL A 26 11.69 1.79 -5.77
N LYS A 27 12.07 3.00 -5.38
CA LYS A 27 11.74 3.60 -4.08
C LYS A 27 10.55 4.55 -4.23
N PHE A 28 9.46 4.24 -3.55
CA PHE A 28 8.27 5.06 -3.45
C PHE A 28 8.29 5.86 -2.16
N GLN A 29 7.91 7.13 -2.24
CA GLN A 29 7.67 7.97 -1.08
C GLN A 29 6.30 7.62 -0.50
N VAL A 30 6.25 7.32 0.80
CA VAL A 30 5.00 6.98 1.48
C VAL A 30 4.10 8.21 1.53
N VAL A 31 2.85 7.99 1.18
CA VAL A 31 1.77 8.96 1.27
C VAL A 31 0.84 8.49 2.39
N PRO A 32 0.37 9.39 3.27
CA PRO A 32 -0.61 9.03 4.30
C PRO A 32 -1.82 8.31 3.70
N GLY A 33 -2.15 7.17 4.30
CA GLY A 33 -3.32 6.37 3.94
C GLY A 33 -4.09 5.95 5.18
N ASP A 34 -5.04 5.05 4.98
CA ASP A 34 -5.90 4.51 6.04
C ASP A 34 -5.21 3.34 6.77
N GLU A 35 -5.77 2.86 7.89
CA GLU A 35 -5.16 1.79 8.70
C GLU A 35 -4.92 0.48 7.94
N THR A 36 -5.69 0.25 6.86
CA THR A 36 -5.57 -0.94 6.02
C THR A 36 -4.91 -0.66 4.67
N VAL A 37 -4.57 0.60 4.37
CA VAL A 37 -4.11 1.04 3.05
C VAL A 37 -2.84 1.87 3.17
N ILE A 38 -1.79 1.44 2.49
CA ILE A 38 -0.55 2.20 2.35
C ILE A 38 -0.40 2.64 0.91
N ARG A 39 -0.20 3.94 0.69
CA ARG A 39 -0.01 4.51 -0.64
C ARG A 39 1.44 4.99 -0.79
N GLY A 40 1.98 4.85 -1.99
CA GLY A 40 3.32 5.26 -2.37
C GLY A 40 3.30 6.05 -3.66
N LYS A 41 4.14 7.08 -3.78
CA LYS A 41 4.33 7.85 -5.02
C LYS A 41 5.78 7.83 -5.46
N SER A 42 6.00 7.76 -6.76
CA SER A 42 7.30 7.88 -7.42
C SER A 42 7.23 8.98 -8.49
N LYS A 43 8.33 9.23 -9.20
CA LYS A 43 8.44 10.32 -10.19
C LYS A 43 7.60 10.13 -11.46
N GLY A 44 7.17 8.91 -11.78
CA GLY A 44 6.40 8.61 -12.99
C GLY A 44 5.32 7.56 -12.79
N GLY A 45 4.93 7.34 -11.52
CA GLY A 45 4.01 6.28 -11.14
C GLY A 45 3.78 6.25 -9.64
N GLY A 46 3.07 5.23 -9.18
CA GLY A 46 2.79 5.05 -7.78
C GLY A 46 2.39 3.62 -7.44
N LEU A 47 2.08 3.46 -6.17
CA LEU A 47 1.80 2.18 -5.54
C LEU A 47 0.63 2.33 -4.58
N CYS A 48 -0.29 1.39 -4.61
CA CYS A 48 -1.31 1.22 -3.58
C CYS A 48 -1.20 -0.20 -3.01
N VAL A 49 -1.19 -0.30 -1.68
CA VAL A 49 -1.15 -1.58 -0.97
C VAL A 49 -2.32 -1.64 -0.01
N LYS A 50 -3.17 -2.66 -0.15
CA LYS A 50 -4.28 -2.96 0.76
C LYS A 50 -4.00 -4.25 1.52
N ARG A 51 -4.10 -4.19 2.84
CA ARG A 51 -3.99 -5.35 3.74
C ARG A 51 -5.34 -6.08 3.83
N THR A 52 -5.31 -7.38 3.59
CA THR A 52 -6.42 -8.31 3.90
C THR A 52 -6.04 -9.14 5.14
N ASN A 53 -6.83 -10.15 5.51
CA ASN A 53 -6.57 -10.94 6.72
C ASN A 53 -5.34 -11.84 6.58
N THR A 54 -5.10 -12.36 5.37
CA THR A 54 -4.07 -13.36 5.04
C THR A 54 -3.18 -12.96 3.86
N ALA A 55 -3.53 -11.91 3.11
CA ALA A 55 -2.81 -11.47 1.92
C ALA A 55 -2.58 -9.95 1.88
N LEU A 56 -1.70 -9.55 0.96
CA LEU A 56 -1.45 -8.14 0.62
C LEU A 56 -1.78 -7.95 -0.85
N VAL A 57 -2.72 -7.06 -1.15
CA VAL A 57 -3.03 -6.65 -2.53
C VAL A 57 -2.16 -5.46 -2.86
N ILE A 58 -1.33 -5.58 -3.89
CA ILE A 58 -0.35 -4.59 -4.31
C ILE A 58 -0.68 -4.19 -5.75
N GLY A 59 -1.05 -2.93 -5.96
CA GLY A 59 -1.22 -2.34 -7.29
C GLY A 59 -0.15 -1.30 -7.57
N VAL A 60 0.62 -1.52 -8.62
CA VAL A 60 1.60 -0.56 -9.15
C VAL A 60 1.02 0.05 -10.42
N TYR A 61 1.14 1.36 -10.58
CA TYR A 61 0.70 2.06 -11.77
C TYR A 61 1.78 3.05 -12.22
N ASP A 62 1.86 3.25 -13.53
CA ASP A 62 2.71 4.26 -14.16
C ASP A 62 1.84 5.25 -14.95
N GLU A 63 2.39 6.41 -15.27
CA GLU A 63 1.72 7.38 -16.15
C GLU A 63 1.36 6.73 -17.50
N PRO A 64 0.16 7.00 -18.05
CA PRO A 64 -0.78 8.07 -17.70
C PRO A 64 -1.89 7.68 -16.69
N VAL A 65 -1.77 6.55 -15.99
CA VAL A 65 -2.82 6.09 -15.08
C VAL A 65 -2.94 7.02 -13.89
N ALA A 66 -4.17 7.48 -13.61
CA ALA A 66 -4.42 8.34 -12.47
C ALA A 66 -4.32 7.54 -11.15
N PRO A 67 -3.73 8.11 -10.08
CA PRO A 67 -3.66 7.47 -8.77
C PRO A 67 -5.00 7.00 -8.22
N GLY A 68 -6.07 7.76 -8.50
CA GLY A 68 -7.43 7.45 -8.05
C GLY A 68 -7.94 6.13 -8.62
N ASP A 69 -7.68 5.87 -9.90
CA ASP A 69 -8.14 4.66 -10.58
C ASP A 69 -7.47 3.41 -9.99
N CYS A 70 -6.15 3.48 -9.75
CA CYS A 70 -5.44 2.37 -9.12
C CYS A 70 -5.92 2.11 -7.69
N ASN A 71 -6.17 3.17 -6.91
CA ASN A 71 -6.65 3.02 -5.54
C ASN A 71 -8.00 2.29 -5.50
N VAL A 72 -8.95 2.71 -6.33
CA VAL A 72 -10.29 2.10 -6.38
C VAL A 72 -10.20 0.61 -6.70
N VAL A 73 -9.37 0.21 -7.67
CA VAL A 73 -9.22 -1.21 -8.05
C VAL A 73 -8.60 -2.03 -6.92
N VAL A 74 -7.52 -1.55 -6.32
CA VAL A 74 -6.79 -2.27 -5.26
C VAL A 74 -7.62 -2.39 -3.99
N GLU A 75 -8.32 -1.31 -3.60
CA GLU A 75 -9.16 -1.28 -2.42
C GLU A 75 -10.38 -2.17 -2.58
N ASN A 76 -11.09 -2.08 -3.72
CA ASN A 76 -12.26 -2.94 -4.00
C ASN A 76 -11.88 -4.43 -4.02
N LEU A 77 -10.73 -4.77 -4.64
CA LEU A 77 -10.26 -6.15 -4.66
C LEU A 77 -9.88 -6.64 -3.26
N GLY A 78 -9.19 -5.81 -2.47
CA GLY A 78 -8.82 -6.17 -1.11
C GLY A 78 -10.03 -6.29 -0.18
N ASP A 79 -11.03 -5.42 -0.31
CA ASP A 79 -12.27 -5.53 0.45
C ASP A 79 -13.07 -6.78 0.07
N TYR A 80 -13.08 -7.15 -1.22
CA TYR A 80 -13.67 -8.41 -1.68
C TYR A 80 -12.98 -9.62 -1.06
N LEU A 81 -11.64 -9.69 -1.13
CA LEU A 81 -10.87 -10.78 -0.52
C LEU A 81 -11.08 -10.85 0.99
N LYS A 82 -11.10 -9.69 1.67
CA LYS A 82 -11.36 -9.61 3.11
C LYS A 82 -12.76 -10.10 3.47
N SER A 83 -13.76 -9.85 2.63
CA SER A 83 -15.12 -10.37 2.82
C SER A 83 -15.22 -11.89 2.66
N MET A 84 -14.27 -12.49 1.94
CA MET A 84 -14.09 -13.94 1.81
C MET A 84 -13.19 -14.53 2.91
N GLU A 85 -12.89 -13.74 3.95
CA GLU A 85 -12.00 -14.09 5.06
C GLU A 85 -10.52 -14.31 4.67
N TYR A 86 -10.12 -13.85 3.47
CA TYR A 86 -8.71 -13.80 3.04
C TYR A 86 -8.01 -12.51 3.44
#